data_AF-A0A1S4CMZ8-F1
#
_entry.id   AF-A0A1S4CMZ8-F1
#
_cell.length_a   1.000
_cell.length_b   1.000
_cell.length_c   1.000
_cell.angle_alpha   90.00
_cell.angle_beta   90.00
_cell.angle_gamma   90.00
#
_symmetry.space_group_name_H-M   'P 1'
#
loop_
_entity.id
_entity.type
_entity.pdbx_description
1 polymer ?
#
loop_
_entity_poly.entity_id
_entity_poly.type
_entity_poly.pdbx_seq_one_letter_code
_entity_poly.pdbx_strand_id
1 'polypeptide(L)'
;MGEVDPAFIQDVEHRPKLPTTEAEGIPVIDLSVLNYPDFSSEKYSKELETLVAEISDASKKWGFFQVINHGVPLEHKEKIELASRKFFALSKEDKRKVGRDEFNPLGYYDTEHTKNVRDWKEVFDFALQNPTIIPFSPDPDDKQLKQLNSQWPDYPPEFR
;
A
#
# COMPACT_ATOMS: atom_id res chain seq x y z
N MET A 1 18.38 -9.90 25.99
CA MET A 1 17.25 -9.40 25.19
C MET A 1 16.96 -8.01 25.72
N GLY A 2 17.05 -6.96 24.89
CA GLY A 2 16.72 -5.60 25.34
C GLY A 2 15.23 -5.47 25.63
N GLU A 3 14.86 -4.60 26.56
CA GLU A 3 13.46 -4.27 26.83
C GLU A 3 12.84 -3.55 25.61
N VAL A 4 11.58 -3.87 25.31
CA VAL A 4 10.81 -3.21 24.25
C VAL A 4 10.35 -1.86 24.78
N ASP A 5 10.55 -0.78 24.00
CA ASP A 5 10.09 0.56 24.37
C ASP A 5 8.56 0.55 24.62
N PRO A 6 8.09 0.96 25.80
CA PRO A 6 6.67 1.00 26.15
C PRO A 6 5.79 1.75 25.14
N ALA A 7 6.35 2.69 24.37
CA ALA A 7 5.63 3.43 23.33
C ALA A 7 5.01 2.53 22.24
N PHE A 8 5.50 1.29 22.08
CA PHE A 8 5.00 0.32 21.10
C PHE A 8 4.10 -0.77 21.71
N ILE A 9 3.88 -0.75 23.03
CA ILE A 9 3.12 -1.79 23.71
C ILE A 9 1.64 -1.44 23.67
N GLN A 10 0.87 -2.20 22.88
CA GLN A 10 -0.58 -2.09 22.85
C GLN A 10 -1.22 -2.47 24.19
N ASP A 11 -2.34 -1.84 24.52
CA ASP A 11 -3.17 -2.25 25.65
C ASP A 11 -3.67 -3.68 25.47
N VAL A 12 -3.85 -4.40 26.58
CA VAL A 12 -4.18 -5.85 26.57
C VAL A 12 -5.42 -6.14 25.72
N GLU A 13 -6.42 -5.25 25.74
CA GLU A 13 -7.65 -5.37 24.96
C GLU A 13 -7.49 -5.18 23.44
N HIS A 14 -6.40 -4.53 23.01
CA HIS A 14 -6.07 -4.29 21.59
C HIS A 14 -5.05 -5.27 21.03
N ARG A 15 -4.42 -6.08 21.89
CA ARG A 15 -3.45 -7.09 21.43
C ARG A 15 -4.15 -8.17 20.60
N PRO A 16 -3.47 -8.69 19.56
CA PRO A 16 -3.99 -9.83 18.81
C PRO A 16 -4.33 -10.99 19.76
N LYS A 17 -5.53 -11.55 19.62
CA LYS A 17 -5.89 -12.81 20.27
C LYS A 17 -5.23 -13.91 19.45
N LEU A 18 -4.30 -14.66 20.05
CA LEU A 18 -3.39 -15.59 19.37
C LEU A 18 -3.84 -17.07 19.31
N PRO A 19 -5.05 -17.48 18.95
CA PRO A 19 -5.11 -18.67 18.11
C PRO A 19 -4.65 -18.21 16.73
N THR A 20 -3.41 -18.54 16.35
CA THR A 20 -2.93 -18.39 14.98
C THR A 20 -3.83 -19.23 14.09
N THR A 21 -4.91 -18.66 13.57
CA THR A 21 -5.62 -19.24 12.45
C THR A 21 -4.73 -18.96 11.24
N GLU A 22 -4.09 -20.00 10.69
CA GLU A 22 -3.61 -19.88 9.33
C GLU A 22 -4.83 -19.53 8.47
N ALA A 23 -4.74 -18.44 7.70
CA ALA A 23 -5.81 -18.05 6.80
C ALA A 23 -5.79 -19.02 5.60
N GLU A 24 -6.28 -20.24 5.83
CA GLU A 24 -6.47 -21.23 4.79
C GLU A 24 -7.59 -20.79 3.85
N GLY A 25 -7.37 -20.91 2.54
CA GLY A 25 -8.40 -20.66 1.54
C GLY A 25 -8.59 -19.21 1.11
N ILE A 26 -7.62 -18.30 1.37
CA ILE A 26 -7.62 -16.97 0.75
C ILE A 26 -7.76 -17.15 -0.78
N PRO A 27 -8.77 -16.52 -1.42
CA PRO A 27 -8.97 -16.68 -2.86
C PRO A 27 -7.75 -16.23 -3.65
N VAL A 28 -7.39 -17.00 -4.68
CA VAL A 28 -6.36 -16.66 -5.66
C VAL A 28 -7.06 -16.47 -7.00
N ILE A 29 -7.01 -15.25 -7.55
CA ILE A 29 -7.68 -14.86 -8.78
C ILE A 29 -6.66 -14.82 -9.92
N ASP A 30 -6.92 -15.57 -11.00
CA ASP A 30 -6.08 -15.59 -12.19
C ASP A 30 -6.54 -14.52 -13.19
N LEU A 31 -5.68 -13.52 -13.45
CA LEU A 31 -5.96 -12.42 -14.37
C LEU A 31 -5.47 -12.68 -15.80
N SER A 32 -5.04 -13.90 -16.13
CA SER A 32 -4.47 -14.24 -17.44
C SER A 32 -5.38 -13.93 -18.62
N VAL A 33 -6.71 -14.03 -18.43
CA VAL A 33 -7.74 -13.64 -19.43
C VAL A 33 -7.54 -12.20 -19.92
N LEU A 34 -7.06 -11.30 -19.07
CA LEU A 34 -6.88 -9.88 -19.39
C LEU A 34 -5.63 -9.58 -20.23
N ASN A 35 -4.68 -10.51 -20.30
CA ASN A 35 -3.39 -10.27 -20.99
C ASN A 35 -3.53 -10.27 -22.52
N TYR A 36 -4.55 -10.96 -23.07
CA TYR A 36 -4.78 -11.07 -24.51
C TYR A 36 -6.28 -10.98 -24.82
N PRO A 37 -6.87 -9.78 -24.73
CA PRO A 37 -8.31 -9.63 -24.88
C PRO A 37 -8.76 -9.89 -26.32
N ASP A 38 -9.75 -10.76 -26.50
CA ASP A 38 -10.45 -10.97 -27.76
C ASP A 38 -11.94 -10.65 -27.58
N PHE A 39 -12.26 -9.36 -27.67
CA PHE A 39 -13.63 -8.86 -27.46
C PHE A 39 -14.65 -9.38 -28.49
N SER A 40 -14.20 -10.03 -29.56
CA SER A 40 -15.08 -10.62 -30.58
C SER A 40 -15.47 -12.07 -30.27
N SER A 41 -14.80 -12.70 -29.32
CA SER A 41 -14.96 -14.11 -28.98
C SER A 41 -16.00 -14.31 -27.89
N GLU A 42 -17.02 -15.14 -28.17
CA GLU A 42 -17.99 -15.59 -27.15
C GLU A 42 -17.29 -16.32 -25.99
N LYS A 43 -16.19 -17.04 -26.28
CA LYS A 43 -15.38 -17.70 -25.26
C LYS A 43 -14.77 -16.68 -24.31
N TYR A 44 -14.14 -15.63 -24.85
CA TYR A 44 -13.53 -14.57 -24.04
C TYR A 44 -14.58 -13.88 -23.15
N SER A 45 -15.75 -13.55 -23.71
CA SER A 45 -16.84 -12.95 -22.93
C SER A 45 -17.26 -13.82 -21.74
N LYS A 46 -17.39 -15.14 -21.94
CA LYS A 46 -17.74 -16.09 -20.87
C LYS A 46 -16.63 -16.24 -19.82
N GLU A 47 -15.37 -16.27 -20.24
CA GLU A 47 -14.21 -16.30 -19.33
C GLU A 47 -14.13 -15.02 -18.50
N LEU A 48 -14.41 -13.85 -19.12
CA LEU A 48 -14.47 -12.57 -18.43
C LEU A 48 -15.63 -12.49 -17.42
N GLU A 49 -16.81 -12.98 -17.77
CA GLU A 49 -17.95 -13.09 -16.85
C GLU A 49 -17.61 -13.96 -15.63
N THR A 50 -16.90 -15.07 -15.85
CA THR A 50 -16.43 -15.95 -14.78
C THR A 50 -15.45 -15.22 -13.86
N LEU A 51 -14.45 -14.54 -14.43
CA LEU A 51 -13.48 -13.75 -13.66
C LEU A 51 -14.16 -12.66 -12.82
N VAL A 52 -15.13 -11.93 -13.40
CA VAL A 52 -15.91 -10.91 -12.67
C VAL A 52 -16.69 -11.52 -11.51
N ALA A 53 -17.28 -12.70 -11.72
CA ALA A 53 -18.00 -13.42 -10.66
C ALA A 53 -17.06 -13.85 -9.53
N GLU A 54 -15.87 -14.36 -9.83
CA GLU A 54 -14.85 -14.74 -8.84
C GLU A 54 -14.38 -13.55 -8.02
N ILE A 55 -14.06 -12.42 -8.67
CA ILE A 55 -13.67 -11.17 -7.98
C ILE A 55 -14.82 -10.68 -7.10
N SER A 56 -16.07 -10.73 -7.58
CA SER A 56 -17.24 -10.32 -6.79
C SER A 56 -17.42 -11.19 -5.55
N ASP A 57 -17.29 -12.51 -5.71
CA ASP A 57 -17.46 -13.47 -4.63
C ASP A 57 -16.36 -13.32 -3.56
N ALA A 58 -15.10 -13.23 -3.99
CA ALA A 58 -13.97 -12.99 -3.10
C ALA A 58 -14.11 -11.65 -2.36
N SER A 59 -14.50 -10.58 -3.05
CA SER A 59 -14.73 -9.27 -2.42
C SER A 59 -15.85 -9.30 -1.40
N LYS A 60 -16.95 -10.02 -1.66
CA LYS A 60 -18.10 -10.11 -0.73
C LYS A 60 -17.86 -11.01 0.46
N LYS A 61 -17.22 -12.17 0.25
CA LYS A 61 -17.03 -13.19 1.30
C LYS A 61 -15.78 -12.95 2.13
N TRP A 62 -14.71 -12.49 1.50
CA TRP A 62 -13.41 -12.31 2.15
C TRP A 62 -13.04 -10.84 2.35
N GLY A 63 -13.42 -9.95 1.43
CA GLY A 63 -12.94 -8.56 1.41
C GLY A 63 -11.46 -8.44 1.02
N PHE A 64 -10.81 -9.55 0.66
CA PHE A 64 -9.41 -9.64 0.25
C PHE A 64 -9.19 -10.88 -0.63
N PHE A 65 -8.23 -10.81 -1.56
CA PHE A 65 -7.80 -11.92 -2.40
C PHE A 65 -6.39 -11.66 -2.94
N GLN A 66 -5.71 -12.71 -3.37
CA GLN A 66 -4.45 -12.62 -4.11
C GLN A 66 -4.73 -12.63 -5.61
N VAL A 67 -3.86 -11.99 -6.40
CA VAL A 67 -3.94 -12.03 -7.86
C VAL A 67 -2.67 -12.66 -8.44
N ILE A 68 -2.82 -13.49 -9.47
CA ILE A 68 -1.73 -14.07 -10.26
C ILE A 68 -1.93 -13.74 -11.74
N ASN A 69 -0.86 -13.87 -12.54
CA ASN A 69 -0.87 -13.59 -13.98
C ASN A 69 -1.39 -12.19 -14.33
N HIS A 70 -1.18 -11.22 -13.44
CA HIS A 70 -1.65 -9.84 -13.52
C HIS A 70 -0.93 -8.97 -14.56
N GLY A 71 -0.10 -9.55 -15.43
CA GLY A 71 0.60 -8.85 -16.52
C GLY A 71 1.77 -7.94 -16.10
N VAL A 72 1.87 -7.50 -14.84
CA VAL A 72 3.03 -6.74 -14.33
C VAL A 72 4.31 -7.57 -14.40
N PRO A 73 5.35 -7.14 -15.13
CA PRO A 73 6.60 -7.90 -15.25
C PRO A 73 7.35 -8.02 -13.92
N LEU A 74 7.93 -9.20 -13.66
CA LEU A 74 8.62 -9.50 -12.40
C LEU A 74 9.75 -8.50 -12.08
N GLU A 75 10.47 -8.04 -13.11
CA GLU A 75 11.56 -7.06 -12.96
C GLU A 75 11.11 -5.77 -12.26
N HIS A 76 9.86 -5.32 -12.46
CA HIS A 76 9.35 -4.11 -11.80
C HIS A 76 9.16 -4.33 -10.30
N LYS A 77 8.66 -5.51 -9.91
CA LYS A 77 8.53 -5.89 -8.49
C LYS A 77 9.92 -5.92 -7.83
N GLU A 78 10.88 -6.57 -8.47
CA GLU A 78 12.24 -6.69 -7.94
C GLU A 78 12.91 -5.31 -7.77
N LYS A 79 12.73 -4.40 -8.74
CA LYS A 79 13.23 -3.03 -8.67
C LYS A 79 12.61 -2.25 -7.51
N ILE A 80 11.28 -2.28 -7.35
CA ILE A 80 10.59 -1.58 -6.25
C ILE A 80 11.05 -2.11 -4.89
N GLU A 81 11.15 -3.43 -4.73
CA GLU A 81 11.62 -4.01 -3.47
C GLU A 81 13.09 -3.67 -3.18
N LEU A 82 13.96 -3.66 -4.19
CA LEU A 82 15.36 -3.30 -4.04
C LEU A 82 15.53 -1.83 -3.65
N ALA A 83 14.82 -0.92 -4.33
CA ALA A 83 14.84 0.50 -4.03
C ALA A 83 14.32 0.77 -2.62
N SER A 84 13.22 0.13 -2.22
CA SER A 84 12.68 0.18 -0.86
C SER A 84 13.72 -0.27 0.18
N ARG A 85 14.31 -1.45 0.00
CA ARG A 85 15.35 -1.97 0.91
C ARG A 85 16.54 -1.02 1.05
N LYS A 86 17.02 -0.44 -0.07
CA LYS A 86 18.14 0.51 -0.06
C LYS A 86 17.81 1.81 0.70
N PHE A 87 16.61 2.37 0.48
CA PHE A 87 16.18 3.58 1.19
C PHE A 87 16.01 3.34 2.70
N PHE A 88 15.32 2.28 3.11
CA PHE A 88 15.08 2.03 4.53
C PHE A 88 16.33 1.58 5.31
N ALA A 89 17.37 1.13 4.61
CA ALA A 89 18.69 0.87 5.17
C ALA A 89 19.51 2.13 5.47
N LEU A 90 19.08 3.31 5.01
CA LEU A 90 19.73 4.59 5.32
C LEU A 90 19.60 4.95 6.80
N SER A 91 20.45 5.89 7.23
CA SER A 91 20.35 6.46 8.56
C SER A 91 18.99 7.13 8.77
N LYS A 92 18.53 7.15 10.02
CA LYS A 92 17.28 7.85 10.36
C LYS A 92 17.33 9.35 10.00
N GLU A 93 18.51 9.96 10.12
CA GLU A 93 18.73 11.36 9.75
C GLU A 93 18.50 11.58 8.25
N ASP A 94 19.05 10.70 7.41
CA ASP A 94 18.88 10.79 5.96
C ASP A 94 17.43 10.57 5.53
N LYS A 95 16.77 9.56 6.11
CA LYS A 95 15.34 9.31 5.82
C LYS A 95 14.45 10.49 6.22
N ARG A 96 14.78 11.19 7.32
CA ARG A 96 14.03 12.37 7.79
C ARG A 96 14.16 13.61 6.90
N LYS A 97 15.16 13.68 6.02
CA LYS A 97 15.29 14.79 5.05
C LYS A 97 14.12 14.88 4.08
N VAL A 98 13.42 13.76 3.89
CA VAL A 98 12.20 13.65 3.07
C VAL A 98 10.98 13.31 3.92
N GLY A 99 10.99 13.73 5.19
CA GLY A 99 9.93 13.44 6.14
C GLY A 99 8.66 14.27 5.87
N ARG A 100 7.49 13.68 6.16
CA ARG A 100 6.21 14.41 6.14
C ARG A 100 6.23 15.60 7.08
N ASP A 101 5.39 16.59 6.81
CA ASP A 101 5.15 17.74 7.69
C ASP A 101 3.64 17.99 7.90
N GLU A 102 3.30 19.03 8.67
CA GLU A 102 1.90 19.37 9.02
C GLU A 102 1.03 19.71 7.80
N PHE A 103 1.63 20.11 6.69
CA PHE A 103 0.96 20.53 5.46
C PHE A 103 1.04 19.49 4.35
N ASN A 104 2.13 18.71 4.32
CA ASN A 104 2.41 17.70 3.32
C ASN A 104 2.50 16.29 3.94
N PRO A 105 1.46 15.46 3.79
CA PRO A 105 1.43 14.11 4.33
C PRO A 105 2.23 13.11 3.48
N LEU A 106 2.94 13.54 2.43
CA LEU A 106 3.77 12.68 1.58
C LEU A 106 5.22 12.72 2.04
N GLY A 107 5.89 11.56 2.01
CA GLY A 107 7.27 11.37 2.44
C GLY A 107 7.40 10.33 3.55
N TYR A 108 8.60 10.29 4.13
CA TYR A 108 8.99 9.37 5.20
C TYR A 108 8.31 9.71 6.53
N TYR A 109 7.94 8.68 7.29
CA TYR A 109 7.42 8.83 8.64
C TYR A 109 7.61 7.54 9.47
N ASP A 110 7.86 7.68 10.77
CA ASP A 110 8.12 6.55 11.68
C ASP A 110 7.37 6.63 13.00
N THR A 111 6.40 7.53 13.11
CA THR A 111 5.66 7.79 14.35
C THR A 111 4.14 7.73 14.13
N GLU A 112 3.68 6.88 13.21
CA GLU A 112 2.25 6.59 13.06
C GLU A 112 1.70 5.92 14.33
N HIS A 113 0.43 6.18 14.63
CA HIS A 113 -0.23 5.62 15.80
C HIS A 113 -1.48 4.85 15.37
N THR A 114 -1.61 3.63 15.88
CA THR A 114 -2.84 2.84 15.82
C THR A 114 -3.36 2.66 17.23
N LYS A 115 -4.61 3.11 17.48
CA LYS A 115 -5.23 3.12 18.81
C LYS A 115 -4.37 3.86 19.86
N ASN A 116 -3.84 5.04 19.48
CA ASN A 116 -2.99 5.90 20.31
C ASN A 116 -1.66 5.27 20.77
N VAL A 117 -1.27 4.13 20.21
CA VAL A 117 0.03 3.49 20.46
C VAL A 117 0.85 3.55 19.19
N ARG A 118 2.15 3.81 19.31
CA ARG A 118 3.04 3.95 18.16
C ARG A 118 3.16 2.62 17.43
N ASP A 119 2.99 2.65 16.11
CA ASP A 119 3.19 1.48 15.28
C ASP A 119 4.66 1.10 15.25
N TRP A 120 4.95 -0.20 15.33
CA TRP A 120 6.30 -0.74 15.07
C TRP A 120 6.55 -0.80 13.57
N LYS A 121 6.64 0.36 12.92
CA LYS A 121 6.89 0.47 11.48
C LYS A 121 7.52 1.81 11.09
N GLU A 122 8.14 1.80 9.92
CA GLU A 122 8.48 3.00 9.17
C GLU A 122 7.72 2.95 7.84
N VAL A 123 7.42 4.11 7.26
CA VAL A 123 6.65 4.23 6.03
C VAL A 123 7.18 5.37 5.17
N PHE A 124 6.94 5.28 3.86
CA PHE A 124 7.15 6.36 2.90
C PHE A 124 5.92 6.44 2.00
N ASP A 125 5.20 7.57 2.04
CA ASP A 125 4.01 7.79 1.23
C ASP A 125 4.31 8.70 0.04
N PHE A 126 3.76 8.38 -1.12
CA PHE A 126 3.88 9.21 -2.31
C PHE A 126 2.59 9.17 -3.12
N ALA A 127 2.37 10.23 -3.89
CA ALA A 127 1.30 10.27 -4.88
C ALA A 127 1.84 9.96 -6.28
N LEU A 128 1.02 9.26 -7.08
CA LEU A 128 1.35 8.92 -8.46
C LEU A 128 1.49 10.17 -9.34
N GLN A 129 0.55 11.12 -9.20
CA GLN A 129 0.65 12.42 -9.84
C GLN A 129 1.44 13.37 -8.92
N ASN A 130 2.41 14.08 -9.48
CA ASN A 130 3.23 15.00 -8.69
C ASN A 130 3.43 16.31 -9.47
N PRO A 131 2.78 17.42 -9.08
CA PRO A 131 1.93 17.55 -7.89
C PRO A 131 0.60 16.80 -7.98
N THR A 132 0.04 16.43 -6.83
CA THR A 132 -1.36 16.00 -6.70
C THR A 132 -2.19 17.13 -6.09
N ILE A 133 -3.36 17.40 -6.66
CA ILE A 133 -4.30 18.40 -6.16
C ILE A 133 -5.44 17.67 -5.46
N ILE A 134 -5.69 18.01 -4.20
CA ILE A 134 -6.81 17.47 -3.41
C ILE A 134 -7.63 18.59 -2.77
N PRO A 135 -8.90 18.33 -2.41
CA PRO A 135 -9.67 19.23 -1.56
C PRO A 135 -8.93 19.53 -0.25
N PHE A 136 -9.04 20.77 0.22
CA PHE A 136 -8.45 21.18 1.49
C PHE A 136 -9.09 20.45 2.67
N SER A 137 -10.41 20.28 2.61
CA SER A 137 -11.29 19.70 3.62
C SER A 137 -12.20 18.62 3.01
N PRO A 138 -12.70 17.66 3.80
CA PRO A 138 -13.79 16.78 3.37
C PRO A 138 -15.15 17.49 3.24
N ASP A 139 -15.27 18.73 3.72
CA ASP A 139 -16.47 19.56 3.57
C ASP A 139 -16.72 19.89 2.09
N PRO A 140 -17.87 19.48 1.50
CA PRO A 140 -18.17 19.73 0.09
C PRO A 140 -18.36 21.22 -0.24
N ASP A 141 -18.65 22.07 0.74
CA ASP A 141 -18.81 23.52 0.53
C ASP A 141 -17.47 24.26 0.55
N ASP A 142 -16.41 23.64 1.07
CA ASP A 142 -15.05 24.18 1.05
C ASP A 142 -14.40 23.92 -0.32
N LYS A 143 -14.32 24.98 -1.13
CA LYS A 143 -13.75 24.93 -2.49
C LYS A 143 -12.23 25.12 -2.52
N GLN A 144 -11.58 25.25 -1.37
CA GLN A 144 -10.13 25.38 -1.31
C GLN A 144 -9.47 24.07 -1.76
N LEU A 145 -8.37 24.22 -2.49
CA LEU A 145 -7.56 23.12 -2.98
C LEU A 145 -6.18 23.22 -2.34
N LYS A 146 -5.58 22.07 -2.04
CA LYS A 146 -4.18 21.97 -1.63
C LYS A 146 -3.39 21.14 -2.62
N GLN A 147 -2.16 21.58 -2.83
CA GLN A 147 -1.19 20.89 -3.67
C GLN A 147 -0.26 20.08 -2.77
N LEU A 148 -0.20 18.77 -3.02
CA LEU A 148 0.74 17.87 -2.36
C LEU A 148 1.88 17.52 -3.32
N ASN A 149 3.10 17.49 -2.78
CA ASN A 149 4.28 17.11 -3.55
C ASN A 149 4.98 15.91 -2.89
N SER A 150 5.23 14.85 -3.65
CA SER A 150 6.00 13.71 -3.17
C SER A 150 7.44 14.14 -2.87
N GLN A 151 7.90 13.91 -1.63
CA GLN A 151 9.24 14.27 -1.17
C GLN A 151 10.24 13.16 -1.53
N TRP A 152 10.72 13.17 -2.77
CA TRP A 152 11.64 12.15 -3.24
C TRP A 152 13.05 12.33 -2.67
N PRO A 153 13.72 11.26 -2.20
CA PRO A 153 15.10 11.33 -1.73
C PRO A 153 16.09 11.41 -2.89
N ASP A 154 17.22 12.07 -2.69
CA ASP A 154 18.32 12.11 -3.66
C ASP A 154 19.02 10.74 -3.81
N TYR A 155 18.96 9.91 -2.75
CA TYR A 155 19.50 8.57 -2.73
C TYR A 155 18.51 7.60 -2.06
N PRO A 156 18.31 6.38 -2.59
CA PRO A 156 18.90 5.89 -3.84
C PRO A 156 18.23 6.55 -5.07
N PRO A 157 18.97 6.84 -6.16
CA PRO A 157 18.43 7.55 -7.32
C PRO A 157 17.31 6.77 -8.05
N GLU A 158 17.30 5.45 -7.93
CA GLU A 158 16.26 4.56 -8.43
C GLU A 158 15.00 4.48 -7.55
N PHE A 159 14.91 5.30 -6.50
CA PHE A 159 13.75 5.29 -5.60
C PHE A 159 12.49 5.91 -6.24
N ARG A 160 12.68 6.82 -7.20
CA ARG A 160 11.60 7.45 -7.95
C ARG A 160 11.23 6.67 -9.20
#